data_AF-A0A7C2R6I0-F1
#
_entry.id   AF-A0A7C2R6I0-F1
#
_cell.length_a   1.000
_cell.length_b   1.000
_cell.length_c   1.000
_cell.angle_alpha   90.00
_cell.angle_beta   90.00
_cell.angle_gamma   90.00
#
_symmetry.space_group_name_H-M   'P 1'
#
loop_
_entity.id
_entity.type
_entity.pdbx_description
1 polymer ?
#
loop_
_entity_poly.entity_id
_entity_poly.type
_entity_poly.pdbx_seq_one_letter_code
_entity_poly.pdbx_strand_id
1 'polypeptide(L)'
;MADLRPTAPAAAADAAIAALTAGVDLVLLPRGAASVATAVAAAIRQGRLPATAARRAAERVRRWRMVRARGAVVPPEAHLRALLRAAWREAILPLPAATSVDTPAVLVAPRGRWHAPLSPGVRWLPWPPSLDAAQLAQLWHRSRTVIVADGLDTVDLAAAVNRLAPLPEGASPLRLRFTATRALPTPRPGRMLVVWAGHPEAQRAAARALRQPPRPPPPGLQWPPAPVLRQGRPAEAGLDPAGLTAADAALVAAVRDGVIPGAALAVARRGVLVRLRGYGTIGTGTPVSPLTTRYDLASLTKVVGPVAAAMVLVDQGRLRLDQPVRSLLPDFRGEGKGRVTIRHLLLHTSGLPPGNWLFGAADPEAAVRRPLRTPLVAPPGTRTIYSDLGMILLALALERLTDQPLDVFLAAHVYRPLGMSRTGYLPSLDERLHLAPTAPWDPERGFPLWGVVHDPNAFRLGGVAGHAGLFAPAYDLAVFAQTLLNGGAYGTVRWIQPATVQRFTTRIGDQEFALGWDTPGPHSAAGDFVSRRAFGHLGYTGTSIWIDPAKEMFVVLLTNRTYTETDGRAVRQLRRAVHNALFGAVR
;
A
#
# COMPACT_ATOMS: atom_id res chain seq x y z
N MET A 1 -34.02 -14.52 6.18
CA MET A 1 -35.32 -13.85 6.08
C MET A 1 -35.55 -13.53 4.63
N ALA A 2 -36.62 -14.05 4.02
CA ALA A 2 -37.03 -13.61 2.69
C ALA A 2 -37.95 -12.40 2.86
N ASP A 3 -37.56 -11.24 2.33
CA ASP A 3 -38.40 -10.05 2.29
C ASP A 3 -39.43 -10.23 1.17
N LEU A 4 -40.55 -10.87 1.51
CA LEU A 4 -41.65 -11.06 0.56
C LEU A 4 -42.51 -9.81 0.59
N ARG A 5 -42.33 -8.93 -0.40
CA ARG A 5 -43.26 -7.85 -0.71
C ARG A 5 -44.19 -8.26 -1.85
N PRO A 6 -45.36 -8.87 -1.59
CA PRO A 6 -46.42 -8.92 -2.58
C PRO A 6 -47.34 -7.70 -2.43
N THR A 7 -47.62 -7.06 -3.56
CA THR A 7 -48.43 -5.84 -3.70
C THR A 7 -49.94 -6.07 -3.53
N ALA A 8 -50.38 -7.24 -3.04
CA ALA A 8 -51.78 -7.54 -2.73
C ALA A 8 -51.92 -8.37 -1.42
N PRO A 9 -52.90 -8.05 -0.54
CA PRO A 9 -53.06 -8.70 0.78
C PRO A 9 -53.26 -10.22 0.75
N ALA A 10 -53.87 -10.76 -0.32
CA ALA A 10 -54.08 -12.19 -0.49
C ALA A 10 -52.77 -12.95 -0.78
N ALA A 11 -51.93 -12.40 -1.66
CA ALA A 11 -50.62 -12.97 -1.97
C ALA A 11 -49.65 -12.92 -0.76
N ALA A 12 -49.78 -11.91 0.12
CA ALA A 12 -49.04 -11.86 1.38
C ALA A 12 -49.45 -12.96 2.35
N ALA A 13 -50.74 -13.31 2.38
CA ALA A 13 -51.26 -14.39 3.21
C ALA A 13 -50.81 -15.77 2.70
N ASP A 14 -50.90 -16.01 1.39
CA ASP A 14 -50.47 -17.29 0.79
C ASP A 14 -48.97 -17.51 0.97
N ALA A 15 -48.17 -16.46 0.78
CA ALA A 15 -46.73 -16.47 1.05
C ALA A 15 -46.39 -16.75 2.53
N ALA A 16 -47.15 -16.16 3.46
CA ALA A 16 -46.98 -16.40 4.89
C ALA A 16 -47.34 -17.85 5.28
N ILE A 17 -48.40 -18.40 4.69
CA ILE A 17 -48.81 -19.79 4.89
C ILE A 17 -47.73 -20.73 4.34
N ALA A 18 -47.24 -20.49 3.13
CA ALA A 18 -46.16 -21.29 2.53
C ALA A 18 -44.88 -21.28 3.38
N ALA A 19 -44.48 -20.11 3.90
CA ALA A 19 -43.32 -19.97 4.79
C ALA A 19 -43.51 -20.73 6.12
N LEU A 20 -44.70 -20.66 6.72
CA LEU A 20 -45.02 -21.39 7.95
C LEU A 20 -45.05 -22.91 7.73
N THR A 21 -45.58 -23.38 6.60
CA THR A 21 -45.53 -24.81 6.22
C THR A 21 -44.09 -25.28 6.04
N ALA A 22 -43.20 -24.43 5.52
CA ALA A 22 -41.76 -24.69 5.41
C ALA A 22 -40.99 -24.56 6.73
N GLY A 23 -41.67 -24.38 7.87
CA GLY A 23 -41.06 -24.32 9.20
C GLY A 23 -40.39 -22.98 9.53
N VAL A 24 -40.66 -21.93 8.74
CA VAL A 24 -40.09 -20.60 8.93
C VAL A 24 -40.98 -19.79 9.89
N ASP A 25 -40.36 -19.20 10.90
CA ASP A 25 -41.05 -18.41 11.92
C ASP A 25 -41.50 -17.03 11.39
N LEU A 26 -42.77 -16.69 11.59
CA LEU A 26 -43.36 -15.47 11.05
C LEU A 26 -43.37 -14.31 12.06
N VAL A 27 -42.87 -13.13 11.69
CA VAL A 27 -42.96 -11.90 12.51
C VAL A 27 -43.89 -10.92 11.81
N LEU A 28 -45.01 -10.59 12.45
CA LEU A 28 -46.01 -9.66 11.91
C LEU A 28 -45.68 -8.23 12.33
N LEU A 29 -45.21 -7.42 11.38
CA LEU A 29 -45.00 -5.98 11.57
C LEU A 29 -46.30 -5.19 11.32
N PRO A 30 -46.48 -4.00 11.94
CA PRO A 30 -47.82 -3.42 12.13
C PRO A 30 -48.59 -3.07 10.85
N ARG A 31 -47.92 -2.72 9.76
CA ARG A 31 -48.58 -2.39 8.49
C ARG A 31 -48.91 -3.67 7.72
N GLY A 32 -50.21 -3.96 7.57
CA GLY A 32 -50.72 -5.17 6.89
C GLY A 32 -50.88 -6.41 7.78
N ALA A 33 -50.47 -6.37 9.05
CA ALA A 33 -50.57 -7.53 9.97
C ALA A 33 -51.99 -8.06 10.19
N ALA A 34 -53.02 -7.21 10.07
CA ALA A 34 -54.40 -7.61 10.35
C ALA A 34 -54.96 -8.60 9.32
N SER A 35 -54.68 -8.39 8.02
CA SER A 35 -55.12 -9.29 6.96
C SER A 35 -54.36 -10.62 7.02
N VAL A 36 -53.05 -10.56 7.25
CA VAL A 36 -52.18 -11.75 7.37
C VAL A 36 -52.53 -12.57 8.61
N ALA A 37 -52.73 -11.94 9.78
CA ALA A 37 -53.15 -12.64 11.00
C ALA A 37 -54.53 -13.31 10.84
N THR A 38 -55.45 -12.67 10.11
CA THR A 38 -56.79 -13.23 9.86
C THR A 38 -56.73 -14.42 8.91
N ALA A 39 -55.94 -14.34 7.84
CA ALA A 39 -55.74 -15.44 6.91
C ALA A 39 -55.01 -16.64 7.53
N VAL A 40 -53.96 -16.39 8.33
CA VAL A 40 -53.25 -17.45 9.08
C VAL A 40 -54.18 -18.12 10.09
N ALA A 41 -55.04 -17.37 10.79
CA ALA A 41 -56.04 -17.96 11.69
C ALA A 41 -57.11 -18.78 10.95
N ALA A 42 -57.48 -18.41 9.72
CA ALA A 42 -58.36 -19.20 8.86
C ALA A 42 -57.67 -20.50 8.38
N ALA A 43 -56.40 -20.42 7.97
CA ALA A 43 -55.60 -21.56 7.54
C ALA A 43 -55.37 -22.59 8.66
N ILE A 44 -55.18 -22.13 9.90
CA ILE A 44 -55.11 -23.00 11.09
C ILE A 44 -56.43 -23.75 11.30
N ARG A 45 -57.57 -23.05 11.24
CA ARG A 45 -58.91 -23.67 11.41
C ARG A 45 -59.24 -24.67 10.30
N GLN A 46 -58.78 -24.41 9.08
CA GLN A 46 -58.96 -25.30 7.93
C GLN A 46 -57.94 -26.46 7.88
N GLY A 47 -57.04 -26.59 8.88
CA GLY A 47 -56.06 -27.67 8.94
C GLY A 47 -54.93 -27.59 7.90
N ARG A 48 -54.72 -26.43 7.27
CA ARG A 48 -53.77 -26.26 6.15
C ARG A 48 -52.31 -26.06 6.60
N LEU A 49 -52.01 -26.18 7.89
CA LEU A 49 -50.68 -26.02 8.46
C LEU A 49 -50.30 -27.25 9.30
N PRO A 50 -49.02 -27.69 9.28
CA PRO A 50 -48.53 -28.73 10.17
C PRO A 50 -48.80 -28.38 11.64
N ALA A 51 -49.17 -29.36 12.47
CA ALA A 51 -49.66 -29.12 13.85
C ALA A 51 -48.70 -28.28 14.72
N THR A 52 -47.40 -28.46 14.55
CA THR A 52 -46.36 -27.69 15.28
C THR A 52 -46.24 -26.24 14.79
N ALA A 53 -46.41 -26.00 13.48
CA ALA A 53 -46.44 -24.66 12.90
C ALA A 53 -47.75 -23.94 13.25
N ALA A 54 -48.88 -24.66 13.23
CA ALA A 54 -50.19 -24.16 13.61
C ALA A 54 -50.23 -23.67 15.07
N ARG A 55 -49.63 -24.41 16.03
CA ARG A 55 -49.55 -23.99 17.44
C ARG A 55 -48.73 -22.70 17.62
N ARG A 56 -47.56 -22.60 16.98
CA ARG A 56 -46.69 -21.40 17.06
C ARG A 56 -47.35 -20.19 16.39
N ALA A 57 -47.96 -20.39 15.23
CA ALA A 57 -48.68 -19.36 14.51
C ALA A 57 -49.90 -18.86 15.29
N ALA A 58 -50.67 -19.76 15.92
CA ALA A 58 -51.79 -19.40 16.79
C ALA A 58 -51.35 -18.55 17.98
N GLU A 59 -50.22 -18.90 18.61
CA GLU A 59 -49.69 -18.15 19.74
C GLU A 59 -49.24 -16.73 19.33
N ARG A 60 -48.61 -16.58 18.16
CA ARG A 60 -48.18 -15.27 17.63
C ARG A 60 -49.37 -14.40 17.21
N VAL A 61 -50.39 -14.97 16.57
CA VAL A 61 -51.64 -14.25 16.25
C VAL A 61 -52.36 -13.82 17.53
N ARG A 62 -52.39 -14.67 18.57
CA ARG A 62 -52.98 -14.35 19.87
C ARG A 62 -52.21 -13.22 20.58
N ARG A 63 -50.87 -13.25 20.59
CA ARG A 63 -50.03 -12.17 21.14
C ARG A 63 -50.23 -10.86 20.40
N TRP A 64 -50.28 -10.88 19.06
CA TRP A 64 -50.58 -9.69 18.26
C TRP A 64 -51.98 -9.11 18.56
N ARG A 65 -53.02 -9.96 18.67
CA ARG A 65 -54.37 -9.52 19.04
C ARG A 65 -54.42 -8.90 20.43
N MET A 66 -53.68 -9.44 21.41
CA MET A 66 -53.56 -8.84 22.76
C MET A 66 -52.87 -7.47 22.74
N VAL A 67 -51.81 -7.31 21.96
CA VAL A 67 -51.12 -6.02 21.82
C VAL A 67 -52.02 -4.98 21.16
N ARG A 68 -52.80 -5.36 20.14
CA ARG A 68 -53.77 -4.49 19.47
C ARG A 68 -54.96 -4.12 20.37
N ALA A 69 -55.49 -5.08 21.13
CA ALA A 69 -56.66 -4.86 22.02
C ALA A 69 -56.35 -3.96 23.24
N ARG A 70 -55.08 -3.82 23.63
CA ARG A 70 -54.65 -2.97 24.76
C ARG A 70 -54.44 -1.49 24.41
N GLY A 71 -54.76 -1.07 23.18
CA GLY A 71 -54.71 0.34 22.76
C GLY A 71 -53.35 1.03 22.95
N ALA A 72 -52.26 0.27 23.09
CA ALA A 72 -50.96 0.79 23.50
C ALA A 72 -50.26 1.47 22.33
N VAL A 73 -50.15 2.80 22.42
CA VAL A 73 -49.20 3.61 21.67
C VAL A 73 -47.79 3.03 21.88
N VAL A 74 -47.05 2.91 20.78
CA VAL A 74 -45.71 2.32 20.67
C VAL A 74 -44.77 2.88 21.76
N PRO A 75 -44.19 2.06 22.66
CA PRO A 75 -43.18 2.55 23.59
C PRO A 75 -41.77 2.44 22.99
N PRO A 76 -40.84 3.36 23.34
CA PRO A 76 -39.51 3.39 22.74
C PRO A 76 -38.65 2.17 23.09
N GLU A 77 -37.78 1.83 22.14
CA GLU A 77 -36.89 0.67 22.03
C GLU A 77 -36.06 0.30 23.28
N ALA A 78 -35.89 1.23 24.22
CA ALA A 78 -35.13 1.02 25.45
C ALA A 78 -35.79 0.01 26.41
N HIS A 79 -37.12 -0.05 26.47
CA HIS A 79 -37.83 -0.92 27.43
C HIS A 79 -37.87 -2.39 26.97
N LEU A 80 -37.86 -2.63 25.65
CA LEU A 80 -37.78 -3.98 25.07
C LEU A 80 -36.43 -4.66 25.39
N ARG A 81 -35.35 -3.87 25.44
CA ARG A 81 -33.99 -4.34 25.76
C ARG A 81 -33.81 -4.70 27.24
N ALA A 82 -34.69 -4.26 28.13
CA ALA A 82 -34.63 -4.61 29.55
C ALA A 82 -35.27 -5.99 29.82
N LEU A 83 -36.44 -6.25 29.21
CA LEU A 83 -37.14 -7.54 29.33
C LEU A 83 -36.35 -8.70 28.72
N LEU A 84 -35.67 -8.48 27.59
CA LEU A 84 -34.85 -9.51 26.95
C LEU A 84 -33.57 -9.84 27.74
N ARG A 85 -33.06 -8.90 28.55
CA ARG A 85 -31.87 -9.13 29.39
C ARG A 85 -32.18 -9.93 30.66
N ALA A 86 -33.40 -9.84 31.18
CA ALA A 86 -33.83 -10.63 32.35
C ALA A 86 -33.99 -12.13 31.98
N ALA A 87 -34.52 -12.44 30.80
CA ALA A 87 -34.74 -13.81 30.35
C ALA A 87 -33.45 -14.60 30.02
N TRP A 88 -32.31 -13.91 29.89
CA TRP A 88 -31.05 -14.53 29.44
C TRP A 88 -30.17 -15.04 30.58
N ARG A 89 -30.51 -14.78 31.85
CA ARG A 89 -29.67 -15.13 33.01
C ARG A 89 -29.90 -16.52 33.60
N GLU A 90 -30.96 -17.24 33.23
CA GLU A 90 -31.35 -18.49 33.92
C GLU A 90 -31.12 -19.80 33.15
N ALA A 91 -30.39 -19.81 32.03
CA ALA A 91 -30.13 -21.05 31.30
C ALA A 91 -28.63 -21.30 31.06
N ILE A 92 -27.97 -21.93 32.04
CA ILE A 92 -26.61 -22.50 31.89
C ILE A 92 -26.70 -24.01 32.14
N LEU A 93 -26.38 -24.80 31.11
CA LEU A 93 -25.96 -26.21 31.23
C LEU A 93 -24.63 -26.37 30.48
N PRO A 94 -23.66 -27.16 30.99
CA PRO A 94 -22.33 -27.29 30.39
C PRO A 94 -22.23 -28.53 29.50
N LEU A 95 -21.48 -28.46 28.39
CA LEU A 95 -21.02 -29.61 27.58
C LEU A 95 -19.78 -29.20 26.72
N PRO A 96 -18.97 -30.15 26.20
CA PRO A 96 -17.63 -30.43 26.72
C PRO A 96 -16.47 -30.04 25.79
N ALA A 97 -15.24 -30.22 26.29
CA ALA A 97 -13.97 -29.91 25.65
C ALA A 97 -13.71 -30.68 24.34
N ALA A 98 -12.85 -30.06 23.51
CA ALA A 98 -12.26 -30.51 22.24
C ALA A 98 -12.98 -30.08 20.95
N THR A 99 -12.58 -28.92 20.43
CA THR A 99 -12.42 -28.67 18.98
C THR A 99 -11.43 -27.52 18.81
N SER A 100 -10.22 -27.82 18.35
CA SER A 100 -9.24 -26.81 17.92
C SER A 100 -9.68 -26.26 16.57
N VAL A 101 -9.82 -24.95 16.46
CA VAL A 101 -10.07 -24.27 15.19
C VAL A 101 -8.91 -23.30 14.94
N ASP A 102 -8.00 -23.70 14.05
CA ASP A 102 -6.91 -22.88 13.51
C ASP A 102 -7.43 -21.88 12.47
N THR A 103 -8.10 -20.82 12.93
CA THR A 103 -8.50 -19.70 12.08
C THR A 103 -8.15 -18.38 12.78
N PRO A 104 -7.55 -17.37 12.10
CA PRO A 104 -7.34 -16.07 12.71
C PRO A 104 -8.69 -15.44 13.10
N ALA A 105 -8.90 -15.25 14.40
CA ALA A 105 -10.09 -14.64 14.96
C ALA A 105 -9.99 -13.10 14.94
N VAL A 106 -11.06 -12.44 14.50
CA VAL A 106 -11.27 -10.98 14.62
C VAL A 106 -12.10 -10.72 15.87
N LEU A 107 -11.61 -9.85 16.77
CA LEU A 107 -12.36 -9.39 17.94
C LEU A 107 -13.30 -8.24 17.54
N VAL A 108 -14.60 -8.40 17.82
CA VAL A 108 -15.64 -7.36 17.72
C VAL A 108 -16.14 -7.03 19.13
N ALA A 109 -16.19 -5.75 19.52
CA ALA A 109 -16.81 -5.32 20.78
C ALA A 109 -17.73 -4.09 20.55
N PRO A 110 -18.91 -4.02 21.21
CA PRO A 110 -19.82 -2.91 21.03
C PRO A 110 -19.38 -1.67 21.82
N ARG A 111 -19.68 -0.49 21.25
CA ARG A 111 -19.47 0.89 21.73
C ARG A 111 -18.99 1.04 23.18
N GLY A 112 -17.68 1.26 23.37
CA GLY A 112 -17.05 2.53 23.80
C GLY A 112 -15.71 2.43 24.56
N ARG A 113 -15.16 3.59 24.95
CA ARG A 113 -13.71 3.87 25.04
C ARG A 113 -12.88 3.06 26.05
N TRP A 114 -11.71 2.66 25.57
CA TRP A 114 -10.54 2.14 26.29
C TRP A 114 -9.54 3.27 26.57
N HIS A 115 -8.78 3.20 27.68
CA HIS A 115 -7.52 3.94 27.86
C HIS A 115 -6.45 3.01 28.45
N ALA A 116 -5.37 2.83 27.70
CA ALA A 116 -4.01 2.59 28.16
C ALA A 116 -3.08 3.22 27.10
N PRO A 117 -1.87 3.68 27.46
CA PRO A 117 -0.96 4.31 26.50
C PRO A 117 -0.61 3.28 25.41
N LEU A 118 -1.01 3.59 24.17
CA LEU A 118 -0.67 2.75 23.03
C LEU A 118 0.77 3.07 22.62
N SER A 119 1.57 2.03 22.42
CA SER A 119 2.95 2.10 21.94
C SER A 119 3.08 2.93 20.66
N PRO A 120 4.27 3.51 20.37
CA PRO A 120 4.52 4.26 19.14
C PRO A 120 4.23 3.39 17.90
N GLY A 121 3.25 3.80 17.08
CA GLY A 121 2.84 3.08 15.86
C GLY A 121 1.34 2.81 15.74
N VAL A 122 0.56 2.98 16.81
CA VAL A 122 -0.90 2.92 16.74
C VAL A 122 -1.47 4.34 16.63
N ARG A 123 -2.14 4.67 15.52
CA ARG A 123 -2.81 5.96 15.34
C ARG A 123 -4.32 5.77 15.16
N TRP A 124 -5.09 6.67 15.73
CA TRP A 124 -6.52 6.79 15.46
C TRP A 124 -6.73 7.48 14.10
N LEU A 125 -7.54 6.91 13.21
CA LEU A 125 -7.97 7.57 11.96
C LEU A 125 -9.45 7.99 12.05
N PRO A 126 -9.85 9.13 11.44
CA PRO A 126 -11.26 9.50 11.28
C PRO A 126 -11.95 8.69 10.16
N TRP A 127 -13.25 8.44 10.30
CA TRP A 127 -14.09 7.79 9.29
C TRP A 127 -14.50 8.81 8.20
N PRO A 128 -14.17 8.60 6.91
CA PRO A 128 -14.68 9.48 5.86
C PRO A 128 -16.14 9.13 5.53
N PRO A 129 -17.03 10.12 5.36
CA PRO A 129 -18.44 9.90 5.03
C PRO A 129 -18.71 9.38 3.60
N SER A 130 -17.68 9.11 2.79
CA SER A 130 -17.87 8.68 1.39
C SER A 130 -16.69 7.82 0.91
N LEU A 131 -16.82 6.49 1.05
CA LEU A 131 -15.99 5.53 0.31
C LEU A 131 -16.79 5.04 -0.90
N ASP A 132 -16.23 5.18 -2.10
CA ASP A 132 -16.80 4.69 -3.35
C ASP A 132 -16.39 3.23 -3.64
N ALA A 133 -17.05 2.62 -4.64
CA ALA A 133 -16.82 1.22 -5.03
C ALA A 133 -15.37 0.95 -5.47
N ALA A 134 -14.69 1.94 -6.07
CA ALA A 134 -13.29 1.81 -6.48
C ALA A 134 -12.34 1.82 -5.27
N GLN A 135 -12.64 2.62 -4.25
CA GLN A 135 -11.89 2.64 -2.99
C GLN A 135 -12.06 1.35 -2.19
N LEU A 136 -13.27 0.76 -2.20
CA LEU A 136 -13.52 -0.55 -1.59
C LEU A 136 -12.78 -1.67 -2.34
N ALA A 137 -12.78 -1.66 -3.67
CA ALA A 137 -12.02 -2.61 -4.49
C ALA A 137 -10.51 -2.50 -4.21
N GLN A 138 -9.95 -1.29 -4.14
CA GLN A 138 -8.55 -1.06 -3.81
C GLN A 138 -8.17 -1.59 -2.41
N LEU A 139 -9.03 -1.37 -1.39
CA LEU A 139 -8.80 -1.86 -0.03
C LEU A 139 -8.90 -3.38 0.07
N TRP A 140 -9.86 -3.99 -0.64
CA TRP A 140 -10.00 -5.44 -0.77
C TRP A 140 -8.74 -6.09 -1.36
N HIS A 141 -8.27 -5.55 -2.49
CA HIS A 141 -7.09 -6.09 -3.18
C HIS A 141 -5.79 -5.91 -2.37
N ARG A 142 -5.65 -4.82 -1.59
CA ARG A 142 -4.45 -4.57 -0.76
C ARG A 142 -4.32 -5.52 0.43
N SER A 143 -5.43 -6.00 0.99
CA SER A 143 -5.42 -6.58 2.34
C SER A 143 -5.96 -8.00 2.41
N ARG A 144 -6.68 -8.48 1.38
CA ARG A 144 -7.52 -9.70 1.46
C ARG A 144 -8.36 -9.74 2.76
N THR A 145 -8.65 -8.57 3.33
CA THR A 145 -9.30 -8.41 4.64
C THR A 145 -10.75 -8.00 4.43
N VAL A 146 -11.65 -8.65 5.16
CA VAL A 146 -13.09 -8.32 5.19
C VAL A 146 -13.26 -6.97 5.88
N ILE A 147 -13.86 -6.00 5.19
CA ILE A 147 -14.27 -4.73 5.75
C ILE A 147 -15.67 -4.91 6.34
N VAL A 148 -15.82 -4.69 7.65
CA VAL A 148 -17.14 -4.54 8.28
C VAL A 148 -17.30 -3.06 8.63
N ALA A 149 -18.33 -2.43 8.08
CA ALA A 149 -18.75 -1.08 8.43
C ALA A 149 -19.96 -1.15 9.38
N ASP A 150 -20.02 -0.24 10.35
CA ASP A 150 -21.21 -0.01 11.17
C ASP A 150 -22.27 0.70 10.30
N GLY A 151 -23.49 0.14 10.21
CA GLY A 151 -24.64 0.79 9.57
C GLY A 151 -24.98 0.40 8.13
N LEU A 152 -24.31 -0.58 7.52
CA LEU A 152 -24.85 -1.27 6.35
C LEU A 152 -25.55 -2.53 6.83
N ASP A 153 -26.86 -2.65 6.58
CA ASP A 153 -27.57 -3.89 6.82
C ASP A 153 -26.80 -5.02 6.12
N THR A 154 -26.42 -6.03 6.91
CA THR A 154 -25.60 -7.19 6.53
C THR A 154 -26.11 -7.99 5.32
N VAL A 155 -27.24 -7.59 4.73
CA VAL A 155 -27.88 -8.23 3.59
C VAL A 155 -27.28 -7.77 2.25
N ASP A 156 -26.64 -6.59 2.16
CA ASP A 156 -26.21 -6.05 0.85
C ASP A 156 -24.71 -6.23 0.53
N LEU A 157 -23.88 -6.58 1.51
CA LEU A 157 -22.44 -6.79 1.29
C LEU A 157 -22.17 -8.05 0.43
N ALA A 158 -22.95 -9.11 0.64
CA ALA A 158 -22.85 -10.34 -0.15
C ALA A 158 -23.29 -10.13 -1.61
N ALA A 159 -24.31 -9.27 -1.83
CA ALA A 159 -24.78 -8.91 -3.16
C ALA A 159 -23.79 -7.99 -3.90
N ALA A 160 -23.16 -7.04 -3.20
CA ALA A 160 -22.13 -6.17 -3.75
C ALA A 160 -20.84 -6.92 -4.12
N VAL A 161 -20.40 -7.85 -3.26
CA VAL A 161 -19.22 -8.69 -3.52
C VAL A 161 -19.48 -9.68 -4.67
N ASN A 162 -20.66 -10.29 -4.75
CA ASN A 162 -21.02 -11.21 -5.84
C ASN A 162 -21.19 -10.52 -7.21
N ARG A 163 -21.48 -9.21 -7.26
CA ARG A 163 -21.52 -8.44 -8.52
C ARG A 163 -20.12 -8.06 -9.03
N LEU A 164 -19.13 -7.98 -8.15
CA LEU A 164 -17.77 -7.55 -8.47
C LEU A 164 -16.82 -8.72 -8.79
N ALA A 165 -17.13 -9.94 -8.32
CA ALA A 165 -16.47 -11.17 -8.71
C ALA A 165 -17.42 -12.37 -8.54
N PRO A 166 -17.88 -13.05 -9.62
CA PRO A 166 -18.68 -14.27 -9.47
C PRO A 166 -17.84 -15.35 -8.78
N LEU A 167 -18.39 -15.95 -7.71
CA LEU A 167 -17.76 -17.06 -7.01
C LEU A 167 -17.70 -18.30 -7.93
N PRO A 168 -16.64 -19.14 -7.84
CA PRO A 168 -16.60 -20.41 -8.57
C PRO A 168 -17.78 -21.32 -8.19
N GLU A 169 -18.28 -22.10 -9.15
CA GLU A 169 -19.33 -23.11 -8.89
C GLU A 169 -18.91 -24.04 -7.74
N GLY A 170 -19.78 -24.15 -6.72
CA GLY A 170 -19.58 -25.01 -5.55
C GLY A 170 -19.17 -24.30 -4.24
N ALA A 171 -18.86 -23.00 -4.25
CA ALA A 171 -18.53 -22.27 -3.03
C ALA A 171 -19.78 -21.89 -2.21
N SER A 172 -19.84 -22.30 -0.93
CA SER A 172 -20.90 -21.89 0.01
C SER A 172 -20.50 -20.66 0.84
N PRO A 173 -21.45 -19.76 1.19
CA PRO A 173 -21.16 -18.57 1.98
C PRO A 173 -20.76 -18.91 3.42
N LEU A 174 -19.65 -18.34 3.89
CA LEU A 174 -19.12 -18.53 5.25
C LEU A 174 -20.08 -17.97 6.32
N ARG A 175 -20.32 -18.73 7.40
CA ARG A 175 -20.98 -18.25 8.64
C ARG A 175 -20.04 -18.42 9.84
N LEU A 176 -19.83 -17.38 10.65
CA LEU A 176 -19.00 -17.41 11.86
C LEU A 176 -19.84 -17.10 13.12
N ARG A 177 -19.54 -17.74 14.28
CA ARG A 177 -20.13 -17.50 15.61
C ARG A 177 -19.03 -17.35 16.68
N PHE A 178 -19.24 -16.51 17.70
CA PHE A 178 -18.27 -16.24 18.79
C PHE A 178 -18.90 -16.31 20.20
N THR A 179 -18.10 -16.70 21.20
CA THR A 179 -18.39 -16.67 22.65
C THR A 179 -17.23 -15.95 23.38
N ALA A 180 -17.53 -15.04 24.32
CA ALA A 180 -16.52 -14.29 25.07
C ALA A 180 -16.58 -14.60 26.58
N THR A 181 -15.43 -14.88 27.19
CA THR A 181 -15.24 -15.33 28.59
C THR A 181 -14.51 -14.29 29.45
N ARG A 182 -15.09 -13.10 29.66
CA ARG A 182 -14.96 -12.26 30.88
C ARG A 182 -15.62 -10.90 30.67
N ALA A 183 -16.22 -10.37 31.74
CA ALA A 183 -16.92 -9.08 31.74
C ALA A 183 -15.93 -7.90 31.78
N LEU A 184 -16.12 -6.94 30.88
CA LEU A 184 -15.37 -5.67 30.79
C LEU A 184 -16.32 -4.47 31.05
N PRO A 185 -15.82 -3.31 31.55
CA PRO A 185 -16.65 -2.18 32.00
C PRO A 185 -17.24 -1.31 30.87
N THR A 186 -18.24 -0.48 31.23
CA THR A 186 -19.20 0.20 30.34
C THR A 186 -18.82 1.60 29.79
N PRO A 187 -19.38 2.05 28.63
CA PRO A 187 -18.68 2.94 27.67
C PRO A 187 -19.46 4.17 27.07
N ARG A 188 -18.83 5.00 26.19
CA ARG A 188 -19.43 6.10 25.34
C ARG A 188 -18.99 6.08 23.83
N PRO A 189 -19.74 6.71 22.86
CA PRO A 189 -19.78 6.35 21.42
C PRO A 189 -18.68 6.93 20.49
N GLY A 190 -18.30 6.21 19.41
CA GLY A 190 -17.85 6.84 18.14
C GLY A 190 -16.60 6.34 17.37
N ARG A 191 -15.91 5.22 17.69
CA ARG A 191 -14.75 4.72 16.91
C ARG A 191 -14.56 3.19 16.99
N MET A 192 -13.92 2.58 15.98
CA MET A 192 -13.60 1.13 15.90
C MET A 192 -12.09 0.88 15.67
N LEU A 193 -11.62 -0.28 16.13
CA LEU A 193 -10.24 -0.79 16.06
C LEU A 193 -10.04 -1.67 14.81
N VAL A 194 -8.92 -1.50 14.09
CA VAL A 194 -8.48 -2.41 13.01
C VAL A 194 -7.06 -2.88 13.31
N VAL A 195 -6.80 -4.18 13.18
CA VAL A 195 -5.50 -4.82 13.43
C VAL A 195 -5.02 -5.51 12.15
N TRP A 196 -3.75 -5.29 11.79
CA TRP A 196 -3.10 -5.86 10.61
C TRP A 196 -2.35 -7.16 10.94
N ALA A 197 -2.49 -8.19 10.11
CA ALA A 197 -1.71 -9.41 10.23
C ALA A 197 -1.40 -10.04 8.87
N GLY A 198 -0.12 -10.07 8.52
CA GLY A 198 0.47 -11.13 7.70
C GLY A 198 1.60 -11.74 8.51
N HIS A 199 1.38 -12.92 9.10
CA HIS A 199 2.34 -13.73 9.87
C HIS A 199 2.73 -13.24 11.30
N PRO A 200 2.53 -14.07 12.35
CA PRO A 200 2.96 -13.78 13.73
C PRO A 200 4.47 -13.50 13.88
N GLU A 201 5.32 -14.04 13.01
CA GLU A 201 6.76 -13.75 13.04
C GLU A 201 7.10 -12.36 12.52
N ALA A 202 6.41 -11.89 11.47
CA ALA A 202 6.58 -10.53 10.96
C ALA A 202 6.16 -9.48 11.99
N GLN A 203 5.12 -9.77 12.78
CA GLN A 203 4.69 -8.95 13.92
C GLN A 203 5.75 -8.91 15.04
N ARG A 204 6.34 -10.07 15.37
CA ARG A 204 7.43 -10.15 16.38
C ARG A 204 8.70 -9.47 15.89
N ALA A 205 9.04 -9.61 14.62
CA ALA A 205 10.16 -8.93 13.96
C ALA A 205 10.01 -7.41 13.96
N ALA A 206 8.85 -6.90 13.54
CA ALA A 206 8.54 -5.47 13.59
C ALA A 206 8.60 -4.93 15.02
N ALA A 207 8.05 -5.68 16.00
CA ALA A 207 8.12 -5.31 17.41
C ALA A 207 9.56 -5.32 17.97
N ARG A 208 10.44 -6.21 17.50
CA ARG A 208 11.88 -6.21 17.85
C ARG A 208 12.62 -5.02 17.22
N ALA A 209 12.38 -4.76 15.94
CA ALA A 209 13.00 -3.64 15.21
C ALA A 209 12.62 -2.27 15.82
N LEU A 210 11.38 -2.12 16.27
CA LEU A 210 10.87 -0.91 16.92
C LEU A 210 11.37 -0.72 18.36
N ARG A 211 11.90 -1.77 19.00
CA ARG A 211 12.46 -1.74 20.37
C ARG A 211 13.97 -1.55 20.40
N GLN A 212 14.65 -1.69 19.25
CA GLN A 212 16.07 -1.39 19.18
C GLN A 212 16.23 0.12 18.91
N PRO A 213 16.84 0.89 19.82
CA PRO A 213 17.27 2.24 19.47
C PRO A 213 18.23 2.13 18.27
N PRO A 214 18.26 3.13 17.37
CA PRO A 214 19.32 3.19 16.36
C PRO A 214 20.64 3.03 17.11
N ARG A 215 21.44 2.02 16.73
CA ARG A 215 22.76 1.82 17.35
C ARG A 215 23.50 3.15 17.23
N PRO A 216 23.92 3.77 18.35
CA PRO A 216 24.81 4.91 18.25
C PRO A 216 26.06 4.48 17.47
N PRO A 217 26.65 5.37 16.67
CA PRO A 217 27.91 5.07 16.01
C PRO A 217 28.95 4.62 17.06
N PRO A 218 29.90 3.75 16.70
CA PRO A 218 30.99 3.40 17.60
C PRO A 218 31.63 4.69 18.16
N PRO A 219 31.78 4.82 19.50
CA PRO A 219 32.32 6.03 20.10
C PRO A 219 33.77 6.20 19.66
N GLY A 220 34.12 7.35 19.06
CA GLY A 220 35.50 7.68 18.75
C GLY A 220 35.76 8.64 17.59
N LEU A 221 34.78 8.92 16.72
CA LEU A 221 34.95 9.92 15.65
C LEU A 221 33.78 10.91 15.63
N GLN A 222 33.99 12.11 16.17
CA GLN A 222 33.09 13.24 15.94
C GLN A 222 33.38 13.78 14.54
N TRP A 223 32.47 13.55 13.60
CA TRP A 223 32.54 14.16 12.28
C TRP A 223 31.98 15.58 12.35
N PRO A 224 32.59 16.57 11.67
CA PRO A 224 31.96 17.87 11.54
C PRO A 224 30.58 17.71 10.88
N PRO A 225 29.57 18.56 11.24
CA PRO A 225 28.25 18.50 10.63
C PRO A 225 28.35 18.61 9.10
N ALA A 226 27.66 17.72 8.40
CA ALA A 226 27.59 17.78 6.95
C ALA A 226 26.63 18.90 6.50
N PRO A 227 26.86 19.52 5.34
CA PRO A 227 25.95 20.54 4.79
C PRO A 227 24.52 20.02 4.68
N VAL A 228 23.54 20.80 5.17
CA VAL A 228 22.12 20.57 4.90
C VAL A 228 21.66 21.45 3.74
N LEU A 229 20.55 21.08 3.09
CA LEU A 229 19.98 21.91 2.05
C LEU A 229 19.56 23.27 2.62
N ARG A 230 20.10 24.33 2.03
CA ARG A 230 19.71 25.72 2.30
C ARG A 230 19.11 26.31 1.04
N GLN A 231 17.95 26.95 1.14
CA GLN A 231 17.43 27.73 0.02
C GLN A 231 18.36 28.89 -0.32
N GLY A 232 18.62 29.12 -1.61
CA GLY A 232 19.49 30.21 -2.05
C GLY A 232 19.37 30.50 -3.54
N ARG A 233 20.16 31.48 -4.00
CA ARG A 233 20.10 31.95 -5.40
C ARG A 233 21.04 31.14 -6.30
N PRO A 234 20.78 31.07 -7.62
CA PRO A 234 21.64 30.36 -8.57
C PRO A 234 23.09 30.85 -8.55
N ALA A 235 23.29 32.18 -8.46
CA ALA A 235 24.62 32.77 -8.39
C ALA A 235 25.45 32.29 -7.18
N GLU A 236 24.82 32.11 -6.01
CA GLU A 236 25.47 31.57 -4.80
C GLU A 236 25.94 30.12 -5.01
N ALA A 237 25.22 29.38 -5.83
CA ALA A 237 25.53 28.01 -6.18
C ALA A 237 26.46 27.90 -7.41
N GLY A 238 26.92 29.02 -7.99
CA GLY A 238 27.72 29.04 -9.21
C GLY A 238 26.97 28.50 -10.45
N LEU A 239 25.67 28.76 -10.52
CA LEU A 239 24.80 28.38 -11.63
C LEU A 239 24.34 29.60 -12.41
N ASP A 240 24.33 29.49 -13.73
CA ASP A 240 23.70 30.48 -14.60
C ASP A 240 22.16 30.43 -14.43
N PRO A 241 21.52 31.56 -14.05
CA PRO A 241 20.05 31.62 -13.94
C PRO A 241 19.32 31.24 -15.23
N ALA A 242 19.92 31.44 -16.41
CA ALA A 242 19.31 31.14 -17.70
C ALA A 242 18.96 29.64 -17.84
N GLY A 243 19.80 28.75 -17.30
CA GLY A 243 19.52 27.32 -17.33
C GLY A 243 18.30 26.91 -16.51
N LEU A 244 18.10 27.56 -15.36
CA LEU A 244 16.90 27.34 -14.54
C LEU A 244 15.65 27.89 -15.23
N THR A 245 15.76 29.05 -15.88
CA THR A 245 14.67 29.63 -16.69
C THR A 245 14.30 28.71 -17.85
N ALA A 246 15.29 28.14 -18.54
CA ALA A 246 15.06 27.18 -19.62
C ALA A 246 14.41 25.88 -19.12
N ALA A 247 14.85 25.35 -17.98
CA ALA A 247 14.23 24.18 -17.36
C ALA A 247 12.77 24.45 -16.94
N ASP A 248 12.50 25.61 -16.34
CA ASP A 248 11.15 26.07 -15.99
C ASP A 248 10.26 26.15 -17.24
N ALA A 249 10.75 26.77 -18.31
CA ALA A 249 10.02 26.92 -19.57
C ALA A 249 9.69 25.56 -20.21
N ALA A 250 10.63 24.61 -20.19
CA ALA A 250 10.42 23.26 -20.69
C ALA A 250 9.33 22.52 -19.90
N LEU A 251 9.30 22.65 -18.57
CA LEU A 251 8.27 22.03 -17.74
C LEU A 251 6.90 22.69 -17.92
N VAL A 252 6.83 24.02 -18.05
CA VAL A 252 5.59 24.74 -18.34
C VAL A 252 5.04 24.33 -19.71
N ALA A 253 5.89 24.26 -20.73
CA ALA A 253 5.50 23.79 -22.06
C ALA A 253 4.98 22.34 -22.00
N ALA A 254 5.68 21.43 -21.31
CA ALA A 254 5.25 20.04 -21.19
C ALA A 254 3.90 19.88 -20.49
N VAL A 255 3.57 20.74 -19.51
CA VAL A 255 2.24 20.77 -18.88
C VAL A 255 1.19 21.30 -19.85
N ARG A 256 1.47 22.42 -20.53
CA ARG A 256 0.57 23.03 -21.51
C ARG A 256 0.25 22.07 -22.67
N ASP A 257 1.26 21.36 -23.14
CA ASP A 257 1.19 20.47 -24.32
C ASP A 257 0.69 19.06 -23.95
N GLY A 258 0.29 18.84 -22.69
CA GLY A 258 -0.29 17.57 -22.24
C GLY A 258 0.69 16.40 -22.11
N VAL A 259 2.01 16.65 -22.19
CA VAL A 259 3.06 15.63 -21.99
C VAL A 259 3.05 15.08 -20.57
N ILE A 260 2.74 15.94 -19.60
CA ILE A 260 2.58 15.60 -18.19
C ILE A 260 1.45 16.44 -17.58
N PRO A 261 0.71 15.94 -16.58
CA PRO A 261 -0.25 16.78 -15.84
C PRO A 261 0.44 17.86 -14.99
N GLY A 262 1.62 17.51 -14.47
CA GLY A 262 2.40 18.33 -13.58
C GLY A 262 3.71 17.67 -13.19
N ALA A 263 4.57 18.43 -12.52
CA ALA A 263 5.88 17.98 -12.08
C ALA A 263 6.32 18.65 -10.78
N ALA A 264 7.19 17.98 -10.03
CA ALA A 264 7.96 18.58 -8.95
C ALA A 264 9.46 18.53 -9.30
N LEU A 265 10.14 19.67 -9.23
CA LEU A 265 11.56 19.82 -9.50
C LEU A 265 12.30 20.24 -8.22
N ALA A 266 13.37 19.54 -7.88
CA ALA A 266 14.34 19.97 -6.88
C ALA A 266 15.76 19.97 -7.48
N VAL A 267 16.47 21.08 -7.32
CA VAL A 267 17.83 21.27 -7.84
C VAL A 267 18.67 21.93 -6.77
N ALA A 268 19.78 21.28 -6.42
CA ALA A 268 20.77 21.88 -5.54
C ALA A 268 22.19 21.67 -6.08
N ARG A 269 23.04 22.65 -5.79
CA ARG A 269 24.48 22.57 -6.01
C ARG A 269 25.22 23.10 -4.79
N ARG A 270 26.23 22.37 -4.32
CA ARG A 270 27.03 22.73 -3.12
C ARG A 270 26.15 22.99 -1.88
N GLY A 271 25.10 22.19 -1.71
CA GLY A 271 24.13 22.34 -0.61
C GLY A 271 23.14 23.51 -0.76
N VAL A 272 23.26 24.34 -1.81
CA VAL A 272 22.33 25.44 -2.09
C VAL A 272 21.18 24.92 -2.96
N LEU A 273 19.99 24.84 -2.39
CA LEU A 273 18.75 24.46 -3.06
C LEU A 273 18.23 25.66 -3.87
N VAL A 274 18.63 25.72 -5.13
CA VAL A 274 18.31 26.83 -6.06
C VAL A 274 16.95 26.71 -6.72
N ARG A 275 16.35 25.52 -6.64
CA ARG A 275 14.98 25.28 -7.10
C ARG A 275 14.32 24.21 -6.27
N LEU A 276 13.12 24.50 -5.78
CA LEU A 276 12.17 23.53 -5.22
C LEU A 276 10.77 23.99 -5.62
N ARG A 277 10.26 23.49 -6.75
CA ARG A 277 9.05 24.04 -7.39
C ARG A 277 8.13 22.95 -7.93
N GLY A 278 6.83 23.18 -7.79
CA GLY A 278 5.77 22.41 -8.47
C GLY A 278 5.30 23.14 -9.73
N TYR A 279 4.91 22.36 -10.73
CA TYR A 279 4.40 22.82 -12.03
C TYR A 279 3.10 22.07 -12.32
N GLY A 280 2.11 22.76 -12.88
CA GLY A 280 0.82 22.16 -13.21
C GLY A 280 0.08 21.60 -12.00
N THR A 281 -0.68 20.53 -12.23
CA THR A 281 -1.49 19.87 -11.20
C THR A 281 -1.12 18.38 -11.12
N ILE A 282 -1.57 17.71 -10.07
CA ILE A 282 -1.42 16.24 -10.00
C ILE A 282 -2.29 15.50 -11.02
N GLY A 283 -3.11 16.19 -11.81
CA GLY A 283 -4.05 15.61 -12.79
C GLY A 283 -5.52 15.82 -12.44
N THR A 284 -5.85 16.05 -11.17
CA THR A 284 -7.22 16.31 -10.70
C THR A 284 -7.43 17.76 -10.26
N GLY A 285 -6.70 18.71 -10.87
CA GLY A 285 -6.81 20.14 -10.56
C GLY A 285 -6.06 20.59 -9.29
N THR A 286 -5.62 19.68 -8.42
CA THR A 286 -4.82 20.03 -7.23
C THR A 286 -3.39 20.43 -7.65
N PRO A 287 -2.92 21.65 -7.31
CA PRO A 287 -1.56 22.08 -7.65
C PRO A 287 -0.48 21.15 -7.09
N VAL A 288 0.59 20.95 -7.84
CA VAL A 288 1.73 20.17 -7.37
C VAL A 288 2.47 20.91 -6.26
N SER A 289 2.70 20.23 -5.13
CA SER A 289 3.57 20.70 -4.06
C SER A 289 4.85 19.87 -4.03
N PRO A 290 6.03 20.46 -4.25
CA PRO A 290 7.31 19.72 -4.22
C PRO A 290 7.69 19.22 -2.81
N LEU A 291 7.02 19.74 -1.77
CA LEU A 291 7.20 19.36 -0.37
C LEU A 291 6.29 18.20 0.06
N THR A 292 5.10 18.08 -0.53
CA THR A 292 4.05 17.19 0.00
C THR A 292 3.45 16.25 -1.03
N THR A 293 3.40 16.62 -2.31
CA THR A 293 2.92 15.71 -3.37
C THR A 293 3.89 14.56 -3.53
N ARG A 294 3.45 13.36 -3.19
CA ARG A 294 4.21 12.13 -3.39
C ARG A 294 3.86 11.51 -4.74
N TYR A 295 4.89 11.15 -5.48
CA TYR A 295 4.79 10.48 -6.76
C TYR A 295 5.13 9.01 -6.60
N ASP A 296 4.45 8.12 -7.34
CA ASP A 296 4.94 6.76 -7.54
C ASP A 296 6.28 6.82 -8.25
N LEU A 297 7.33 6.33 -7.61
CA LEU A 297 8.69 6.41 -8.10
C LEU A 297 8.98 5.41 -9.21
N ALA A 298 8.11 4.43 -9.44
CA ALA A 298 8.37 3.30 -10.33
C ALA A 298 9.78 2.75 -10.08
N SER A 299 10.61 2.62 -11.11
CA SER A 299 11.96 2.07 -10.99
C SER A 299 12.95 2.87 -10.14
N LEU A 300 12.70 4.15 -9.82
CA LEU A 300 13.51 4.82 -8.79
C LEU A 300 13.40 4.17 -7.42
N THR A 301 12.36 3.37 -7.19
CA THR A 301 12.27 2.50 -6.01
C THR A 301 13.52 1.66 -5.82
N LYS A 302 14.16 1.17 -6.90
CA LYS A 302 15.38 0.37 -6.83
C LYS A 302 16.46 1.05 -6.00
N VAL A 303 16.77 2.30 -6.37
CA VAL A 303 17.87 3.06 -5.77
C VAL A 303 17.52 3.67 -4.42
N VAL A 304 16.28 4.12 -4.23
CA VAL A 304 15.82 4.73 -2.97
C VAL A 304 15.43 3.67 -1.94
N GLY A 305 15.09 2.46 -2.38
CA GLY A 305 14.67 1.32 -1.56
C GLY A 305 15.79 0.28 -1.39
N PRO A 306 15.73 -0.89 -2.04
CA PRO A 306 16.64 -2.00 -1.74
C PRO A 306 18.12 -1.70 -1.95
N VAL A 307 18.52 -0.81 -2.87
CA VAL A 307 19.93 -0.39 -2.98
C VAL A 307 20.35 0.40 -1.74
N ALA A 308 19.53 1.35 -1.26
CA ALA A 308 19.80 2.06 -0.02
C ALA A 308 19.88 1.12 1.19
N ALA A 309 19.00 0.11 1.27
CA ALA A 309 19.09 -0.93 2.29
C ALA A 309 20.36 -1.79 2.15
N ALA A 310 20.76 -2.14 0.93
CA ALA A 310 22.00 -2.85 0.67
C ALA A 310 23.23 -2.02 1.07
N MET A 311 23.24 -0.70 0.82
CA MET A 311 24.30 0.19 1.27
C MET A 311 24.44 0.15 2.79
N VAL A 312 23.34 0.29 3.54
CA VAL A 312 23.34 0.19 5.01
C VAL A 312 23.91 -1.15 5.48
N LEU A 313 23.50 -2.26 4.87
CA LEU A 313 23.91 -3.59 5.30
C LEU A 313 25.35 -3.94 4.89
N VAL A 314 25.85 -3.38 3.79
CA VAL A 314 27.28 -3.46 3.42
C VAL A 314 28.13 -2.62 4.37
N ASP A 315 27.70 -1.40 4.70
CA ASP A 315 28.39 -0.52 5.65
C ASP A 315 28.54 -1.18 7.03
N GLN A 316 27.50 -1.90 7.46
CA GLN A 316 27.47 -2.68 8.70
C GLN A 316 28.25 -4.01 8.62
N GLY A 317 28.81 -4.38 7.47
CA GLY A 317 29.49 -5.65 7.27
C GLY A 317 28.57 -6.89 7.27
N ARG A 318 27.25 -6.70 7.21
CA ARG A 318 26.24 -7.78 7.26
C ARG A 318 25.92 -8.38 5.89
N LEU A 319 26.09 -7.60 4.82
CA LEU A 319 25.88 -8.03 3.45
C LEU A 319 27.22 -8.00 2.70
N ARG A 320 27.62 -9.14 2.11
CA ARG A 320 28.79 -9.19 1.22
C ARG A 320 28.32 -9.17 -0.23
N LEU A 321 28.89 -8.28 -1.04
CA LEU A 321 28.52 -8.16 -2.46
C LEU A 321 28.78 -9.45 -3.24
N ASP A 322 29.86 -10.15 -2.94
CA ASP A 322 30.28 -11.33 -3.69
C ASP A 322 29.74 -12.64 -3.11
N GLN A 323 28.87 -12.59 -2.09
CA GLN A 323 28.22 -13.81 -1.61
C GLN A 323 27.14 -14.28 -2.58
N PRO A 324 26.98 -15.61 -2.76
CA PRO A 324 25.94 -16.16 -3.62
C PRO A 324 24.53 -15.78 -3.13
N VAL A 325 23.62 -15.42 -4.03
CA VAL A 325 22.21 -15.13 -3.70
C VAL A 325 21.58 -16.32 -2.97
N ARG A 326 21.91 -17.55 -3.40
CA ARG A 326 21.43 -18.80 -2.79
C ARG A 326 21.77 -18.95 -1.29
N SER A 327 22.76 -18.22 -0.79
CA SER A 327 23.10 -18.24 0.64
C SER A 327 22.04 -17.56 1.51
N LEU A 328 21.31 -16.60 0.93
CA LEU A 328 20.18 -15.93 1.58
C LEU A 328 18.84 -16.50 1.11
N LEU A 329 18.76 -16.97 -0.15
CA LEU A 329 17.54 -17.53 -0.74
C LEU A 329 17.79 -18.96 -1.22
N PRO A 330 17.72 -19.98 -0.34
CA PRO A 330 18.07 -21.37 -0.67
C PRO A 330 17.27 -21.98 -1.83
N ASP A 331 16.08 -21.45 -2.11
CA ASP A 331 15.19 -21.89 -3.20
C ASP A 331 15.56 -21.30 -4.56
N PHE A 332 16.52 -20.38 -4.62
CA PHE A 332 17.08 -19.86 -5.86
C PHE A 332 18.00 -20.90 -6.51
N ARG A 333 17.40 -21.92 -7.11
CA ARG A 333 18.04 -23.11 -7.68
C ARG A 333 17.79 -23.22 -9.19
N GLY A 334 18.67 -23.96 -9.86
CA GLY A 334 18.69 -24.15 -11.31
C GLY A 334 20.09 -23.97 -11.87
N GLU A 335 20.26 -24.29 -13.14
CA GLU A 335 21.54 -24.18 -13.85
C GLU A 335 22.11 -22.75 -13.77
N GLY A 336 23.42 -22.64 -13.49
CA GLY A 336 24.13 -21.36 -13.38
C GLY A 336 23.80 -20.49 -12.15
N LYS A 337 22.63 -20.65 -11.52
CA LYS A 337 22.15 -19.79 -10.41
C LYS A 337 23.02 -19.81 -9.17
N GLY A 338 23.75 -20.91 -8.93
CA GLY A 338 24.70 -21.01 -7.82
C GLY A 338 25.86 -19.99 -7.88
N ARG A 339 26.12 -19.40 -9.06
CA ARG A 339 27.15 -18.38 -9.31
C ARG A 339 26.61 -16.94 -9.24
N VAL A 340 25.30 -16.74 -9.14
CA VAL A 340 24.73 -15.38 -9.05
C VAL A 340 25.03 -14.83 -7.66
N THR A 341 25.60 -13.63 -7.59
CA THR A 341 25.96 -12.94 -6.35
C THR A 341 25.09 -11.70 -6.15
N ILE A 342 25.13 -11.11 -4.96
CA ILE A 342 24.46 -9.83 -4.69
C ILE A 342 24.96 -8.73 -5.64
N ARG A 343 26.26 -8.73 -5.96
CA ARG A 343 26.87 -7.85 -6.96
C ARG A 343 26.22 -8.03 -8.33
N HIS A 344 26.00 -9.26 -8.76
CA HIS A 344 25.35 -9.53 -10.05
C HIS A 344 23.91 -9.01 -10.09
N LEU A 345 23.17 -9.03 -8.97
CA LEU A 345 21.83 -8.42 -8.90
C LEU A 345 21.91 -6.89 -9.05
N LEU A 346 22.81 -6.25 -8.29
CA LEU A 346 22.99 -4.79 -8.28
C LEU A 346 23.52 -4.23 -9.62
N LEU A 347 24.36 -4.99 -10.34
CA LEU A 347 24.91 -4.57 -11.64
C LEU A 347 24.04 -4.99 -12.83
N HIS A 348 22.90 -5.63 -12.59
CA HIS A 348 22.09 -6.21 -13.66
C HIS A 348 22.86 -7.20 -14.55
N THR A 349 23.83 -7.93 -13.99
CA THR A 349 24.64 -8.94 -14.70
C THR A 349 24.36 -10.37 -14.22
N SER A 350 23.22 -10.59 -13.55
CA SER A 350 22.80 -11.90 -13.03
C SER A 350 22.45 -12.93 -14.09
N GLY A 351 22.17 -12.48 -15.32
CA GLY A 351 21.64 -13.33 -16.38
C GLY A 351 20.14 -13.60 -16.27
N LEU A 352 19.43 -12.98 -15.31
CA LEU A 352 17.97 -13.03 -15.27
C LEU A 352 17.36 -12.26 -16.45
N PRO A 353 16.20 -12.68 -16.98
CA PRO A 353 15.50 -11.92 -18.00
C PRO A 353 15.04 -10.55 -17.47
N PRO A 354 14.70 -9.58 -18.33
CA PRO A 354 14.32 -8.23 -17.92
C PRO A 354 13.15 -8.19 -16.93
N GLY A 355 12.20 -9.10 -17.10
CA GLY A 355 11.05 -9.25 -16.23
C GLY A 355 10.34 -10.57 -16.49
N ASN A 356 9.34 -10.86 -15.68
CA ASN A 356 8.33 -11.87 -15.98
C ASN A 356 6.96 -11.29 -15.59
N TRP A 357 5.91 -11.74 -16.28
CA TRP A 357 4.55 -11.37 -15.90
C TRP A 357 4.14 -12.19 -14.66
N LEU A 358 4.11 -11.55 -13.49
CA LEU A 358 3.69 -12.19 -12.23
C LEU A 358 2.18 -12.25 -12.06
N PHE A 359 1.43 -11.44 -12.81
CA PHE A 359 -0.02 -11.29 -12.67
C PHE A 359 -0.79 -12.60 -12.93
N GLY A 360 -0.24 -13.51 -13.73
CA GLY A 360 -0.78 -14.86 -13.93
C GLY A 360 -0.45 -15.88 -12.82
N ALA A 361 0.15 -15.47 -11.69
CA ALA A 361 0.34 -16.34 -10.54
C ALA A 361 -0.97 -16.57 -9.77
N ALA A 362 -1.17 -17.77 -9.23
CA ALA A 362 -2.39 -18.15 -8.50
C ALA A 362 -2.60 -17.36 -7.19
N ASP A 363 -1.53 -17.06 -6.46
CA ASP A 363 -1.54 -16.37 -5.17
C ASP A 363 -0.24 -15.54 -4.96
N PRO A 364 -0.17 -14.63 -3.98
CA PRO A 364 1.03 -13.83 -3.71
C PRO A 364 2.29 -14.68 -3.45
N GLU A 365 2.13 -15.86 -2.85
CA GLU A 365 3.25 -16.75 -2.57
C GLU A 365 3.82 -17.35 -3.86
N ALA A 366 2.95 -17.73 -4.81
CA ALA A 366 3.32 -18.14 -6.15
C ALA A 366 3.99 -17.00 -6.93
N ALA A 367 3.55 -15.76 -6.75
CA ALA A 367 4.20 -14.58 -7.33
C ALA A 367 5.63 -14.40 -6.79
N VAL A 368 5.86 -14.60 -5.49
CA VAL A 368 7.20 -14.56 -4.86
C VAL A 368 8.07 -15.74 -5.31
N ARG A 369 7.49 -16.95 -5.47
CA ARG A 369 8.23 -18.14 -5.92
C ARG A 369 8.66 -18.07 -7.39
N ARG A 370 7.99 -17.29 -8.23
CA ARG A 370 8.24 -17.25 -9.67
C ARG A 370 9.61 -16.65 -10.04
N PRO A 371 10.06 -15.51 -9.49
CA PRO A 371 11.43 -15.03 -9.66
C PRO A 371 12.49 -16.06 -9.23
N LEU A 372 12.25 -16.78 -8.13
CA LEU A 372 13.18 -17.80 -7.63
C LEU A 372 13.40 -18.94 -8.64
N ARG A 373 12.36 -19.33 -9.37
CA ARG A 373 12.36 -20.44 -10.34
C ARG A 373 12.67 -20.03 -11.78
N THR A 374 12.60 -18.74 -12.12
CA THR A 374 12.82 -18.24 -13.49
C THR A 374 14.24 -18.60 -13.99
N PRO A 375 14.40 -19.29 -15.14
CA PRO A 375 15.72 -19.63 -15.69
C PRO A 375 16.57 -18.39 -16.04
N LEU A 376 17.89 -18.57 -16.08
CA LEU A 376 18.78 -17.54 -16.60
C LEU A 376 18.76 -17.56 -18.13
N VAL A 377 18.82 -16.39 -18.75
CA VAL A 377 18.93 -16.19 -20.22
C VAL A 377 20.36 -15.84 -20.64
N ALA A 378 21.30 -15.80 -19.70
CA ALA A 378 22.73 -15.62 -19.92
C ALA A 378 23.52 -16.16 -18.72
N PRO A 379 24.78 -16.57 -18.90
CA PRO A 379 25.65 -16.87 -17.78
C PRO A 379 25.86 -15.63 -16.87
N PRO A 380 25.89 -15.78 -15.53
CA PRO A 380 26.13 -14.66 -14.63
C PRO A 380 27.50 -14.01 -14.92
N GLY A 381 27.51 -12.67 -14.98
CA GLY A 381 28.69 -11.83 -15.17
C GLY A 381 29.04 -11.52 -16.63
N THR A 382 28.35 -12.10 -17.62
CA THR A 382 28.79 -11.99 -19.04
C THR A 382 28.18 -10.82 -19.80
N ARG A 383 27.00 -10.34 -19.43
CA ARG A 383 26.37 -9.16 -20.03
C ARG A 383 25.38 -8.49 -19.08
N THR A 384 25.12 -7.22 -19.32
CA THR A 384 24.13 -6.41 -18.60
C THR A 384 22.73 -6.63 -19.20
N ILE A 385 21.77 -7.01 -18.36
CA ILE A 385 20.35 -7.14 -18.68
C ILE A 385 19.58 -6.46 -17.55
N TYR A 386 19.06 -5.26 -17.80
CA TYR A 386 18.22 -4.53 -16.83
C TYR A 386 17.02 -5.40 -16.43
N SER A 387 17.00 -5.84 -15.18
CA SER A 387 16.12 -6.91 -14.69
C SER A 387 15.41 -6.54 -13.39
N ASP A 388 14.08 -6.44 -13.47
CA ASP A 388 13.22 -6.26 -12.31
C ASP A 388 13.27 -7.48 -11.37
N LEU A 389 13.44 -8.68 -11.93
CA LEU A 389 13.55 -9.91 -11.14
C LEU A 389 14.78 -9.89 -10.25
N GLY A 390 15.89 -9.34 -10.74
CA GLY A 390 17.09 -9.17 -9.92
C GLY A 390 16.84 -8.30 -8.69
N MET A 391 16.05 -7.24 -8.84
CA MET A 391 15.74 -6.31 -7.75
C MET A 391 14.66 -6.85 -6.80
N ILE A 392 13.71 -7.64 -7.30
CA ILE A 392 12.77 -8.40 -6.45
C ILE A 392 13.55 -9.41 -5.59
N LEU A 393 14.48 -10.17 -6.18
CA LEU A 393 15.31 -11.11 -5.45
C LEU A 393 16.24 -10.42 -4.45
N LEU A 394 16.77 -9.23 -4.79
CA LEU A 394 17.54 -8.44 -3.83
C LEU A 394 16.66 -8.10 -2.62
N ALA A 395 15.46 -7.55 -2.82
CA ALA A 395 14.54 -7.25 -1.72
C ALA A 395 14.28 -8.48 -0.82
N LEU A 396 13.91 -9.62 -1.40
CA LEU A 396 13.68 -10.86 -0.65
C LEU A 396 14.93 -11.30 0.14
N ALA A 397 16.12 -11.17 -0.45
CA ALA A 397 17.37 -11.51 0.21
C ALA A 397 17.66 -10.57 1.40
N LEU A 398 17.36 -9.27 1.26
CA LEU A 398 17.51 -8.29 2.33
C LEU A 398 16.51 -8.54 3.47
N GLU A 399 15.25 -8.85 3.16
CA GLU A 399 14.25 -9.22 4.16
C GLU A 399 14.68 -10.48 4.94
N ARG A 400 15.16 -11.50 4.21
CA ARG A 400 15.63 -12.74 4.82
C ARG A 400 16.88 -12.56 5.69
N LEU A 401 17.77 -11.63 5.33
CA LEU A 401 18.98 -11.26 6.08
C LEU A 401 18.66 -10.44 7.34
N THR A 402 17.60 -9.63 7.29
CA THR A 402 17.24 -8.70 8.36
C THR A 402 16.15 -9.24 9.29
N ASP A 403 15.45 -10.30 8.88
CA ASP A 403 14.21 -10.77 9.51
C ASP A 403 13.19 -9.62 9.62
N GLN A 404 13.11 -8.75 8.61
CA GLN A 404 12.20 -7.60 8.59
C GLN A 404 11.63 -7.39 7.18
N PRO A 405 10.37 -6.97 7.06
CA PRO A 405 9.84 -6.45 5.80
C PRO A 405 10.67 -5.27 5.29
N LEU A 406 10.84 -5.18 3.97
CA LEU A 406 11.71 -4.18 3.34
C LEU A 406 11.30 -2.74 3.70
N ASP A 407 10.00 -2.45 3.70
CA ASP A 407 9.44 -1.14 4.02
C ASP A 407 9.69 -0.73 5.48
N VAL A 408 9.59 -1.68 6.42
CA VAL A 408 9.90 -1.49 7.84
C VAL A 408 11.38 -1.17 8.03
N PHE A 409 12.26 -1.95 7.39
CA PHE A 409 13.70 -1.73 7.47
C PHE A 409 14.09 -0.35 6.91
N LEU A 410 13.59 0.01 5.73
CA LEU A 410 13.87 1.29 5.09
C LEU A 410 13.36 2.48 5.91
N ALA A 411 12.15 2.39 6.46
CA ALA A 411 11.61 3.44 7.32
C ALA A 411 12.49 3.68 8.55
N ALA A 412 13.02 2.61 9.17
CA ALA A 412 13.83 2.69 10.37
C ALA A 412 15.28 3.12 10.11
N HIS A 413 15.88 2.64 9.01
CA HIS A 413 17.32 2.76 8.77
C HIS A 413 17.72 3.72 7.66
N VAL A 414 16.76 4.25 6.90
CA VAL A 414 17.01 5.21 5.82
C VAL A 414 16.15 6.45 5.99
N TYR A 415 14.82 6.31 5.96
CA TYR A 415 13.94 7.47 5.83
C TYR A 415 13.84 8.31 7.11
N ARG A 416 13.57 7.68 8.26
CA ARG A 416 13.46 8.40 9.55
C ARG A 416 14.77 9.07 9.95
N PRO A 417 15.96 8.41 9.89
CA PRO A 417 17.22 9.06 10.21
C PRO A 417 17.52 10.29 9.33
N LEU A 418 17.14 10.25 8.05
CA LEU A 418 17.36 11.35 7.12
C LEU A 418 16.23 12.40 7.13
N GLY A 419 15.18 12.22 7.93
CA GLY A 419 14.03 13.13 7.97
C GLY A 419 13.12 13.05 6.73
N MET A 420 13.23 11.98 5.92
CA MET A 420 12.38 11.72 4.75
C MET A 420 10.99 11.20 5.17
N SER A 421 10.25 12.04 5.89
CA SER A 421 9.03 11.66 6.61
C SER A 421 7.83 11.30 5.71
N ARG A 422 7.90 11.60 4.42
CA ARG A 422 6.83 11.37 3.44
C ARG A 422 7.21 10.32 2.39
N THR A 423 8.34 9.65 2.58
CA THR A 423 8.80 8.57 1.71
C THR A 423 8.40 7.22 2.28
N GLY A 424 7.75 6.38 1.47
CA GLY A 424 7.35 5.05 1.90
C GLY A 424 6.55 4.28 0.85
N TYR A 425 6.27 3.03 1.16
CA TYR A 425 5.36 2.18 0.39
C TYR A 425 3.92 2.36 0.90
N LEU A 426 2.95 1.90 0.10
CA LEU A 426 1.54 1.78 0.49
C LEU A 426 0.98 3.05 1.16
N PRO A 427 1.06 4.23 0.50
CA PRO A 427 0.56 5.46 1.11
C PRO A 427 -0.93 5.35 1.47
N SER A 428 -1.32 6.04 2.55
CA SER A 428 -2.72 6.08 2.98
C SER A 428 -3.57 6.79 1.93
N LEU A 429 -4.75 6.23 1.66
CA LEU A 429 -5.73 6.85 0.76
C LEU A 429 -6.35 8.11 1.38
N ASP A 430 -6.25 8.32 2.69
CA ASP A 430 -6.69 9.57 3.33
C ASP A 430 -5.84 10.77 2.89
N GLU A 431 -4.64 10.51 2.35
CA GLU A 431 -3.70 11.51 1.87
C GLU A 431 -3.82 11.72 0.34
N ARG A 432 -4.94 11.34 -0.28
CA ARG A 432 -5.14 11.33 -1.74
C ARG A 432 -4.81 12.66 -2.42
N LEU A 433 -5.12 13.80 -1.78
CA LEU A 433 -4.78 15.14 -2.29
C LEU A 433 -3.27 15.43 -2.32
N HIS A 434 -2.47 14.60 -1.65
CA HIS A 434 -1.00 14.66 -1.65
C HIS A 434 -0.37 13.49 -2.41
N LEU A 435 -1.15 12.78 -3.24
CA LEU A 435 -0.69 11.66 -4.05
C LEU A 435 -0.92 11.99 -5.52
N ALA A 436 0.11 11.90 -6.34
CA ALA A 436 -0.08 11.99 -7.78
C ALA A 436 -0.70 10.67 -8.31
N PRO A 437 -1.89 10.69 -8.94
CA PRO A 437 -2.44 9.52 -9.61
C PRO A 437 -1.56 9.11 -10.78
N THR A 438 -1.47 7.82 -11.05
CA THR A 438 -0.61 7.27 -12.12
C THR A 438 -1.40 6.77 -13.32
N ALA A 439 -2.69 6.47 -13.17
CA ALA A 439 -3.57 6.16 -14.30
C ALA A 439 -5.03 6.52 -13.96
N PRO A 440 -5.79 7.14 -14.88
CA PRO A 440 -7.22 7.38 -14.68
C PRO A 440 -8.01 6.07 -14.64
N TRP A 441 -7.53 5.03 -15.31
CA TRP A 441 -8.09 3.68 -15.28
C TRP A 441 -7.02 2.64 -15.62
N ASP A 442 -6.96 1.53 -14.89
CA ASP A 442 -6.14 0.36 -15.22
C ASP A 442 -7.05 -0.77 -15.70
N PRO A 443 -6.96 -1.21 -16.97
CA PRO A 443 -7.86 -2.22 -17.52
C PRO A 443 -7.64 -3.62 -16.95
N GLU A 444 -6.43 -3.93 -16.46
CA GLU A 444 -6.14 -5.23 -15.86
C GLU A 444 -6.69 -5.36 -14.44
N ARG A 445 -6.76 -4.23 -13.72
CA ARG A 445 -7.20 -4.16 -12.32
C ARG A 445 -8.64 -3.67 -12.17
N GLY A 446 -9.19 -3.01 -13.18
CA GLY A 446 -10.56 -2.49 -13.18
C GLY A 446 -10.78 -1.32 -12.21
N PHE A 447 -9.76 -0.50 -11.93
CA PHE A 447 -9.89 0.70 -11.10
C PHE A 447 -8.83 1.77 -11.42
N PRO A 448 -9.05 3.06 -11.07
CA PRO A 448 -8.05 4.13 -11.19
C PRO A 448 -6.83 3.87 -10.30
N LEU A 449 -5.63 4.16 -10.80
CA LEU A 449 -4.41 4.04 -10.00
C LEU A 449 -4.09 5.35 -9.29
N TRP A 450 -4.46 5.42 -8.01
CA TRP A 450 -4.19 6.58 -7.15
C TRP A 450 -3.75 6.11 -5.76
N GLY A 451 -2.49 6.37 -5.43
CA GLY A 451 -1.88 5.85 -4.19
C GLY A 451 -1.68 4.33 -4.19
N VAL A 452 -1.87 3.68 -5.33
CA VAL A 452 -1.58 2.28 -5.61
C VAL A 452 -0.39 2.26 -6.57
N VAL A 453 0.56 1.36 -6.35
CA VAL A 453 1.71 1.21 -7.25
C VAL A 453 1.25 0.94 -8.69
N HIS A 454 1.82 1.66 -9.64
CA HIS A 454 1.57 1.53 -11.07
C HIS A 454 2.05 0.18 -11.59
N ASP A 455 3.20 -0.30 -11.14
CA ASP A 455 3.78 -1.55 -11.61
C ASP A 455 2.91 -2.79 -11.22
N PRO A 456 2.50 -3.61 -12.20
CA PRO A 456 1.61 -4.75 -11.96
C PRO A 456 2.27 -5.88 -11.15
N ASN A 457 3.57 -6.08 -11.31
CA ASN A 457 4.31 -7.07 -10.54
C ASN A 457 4.43 -6.66 -9.07
N ALA A 458 4.77 -5.41 -8.79
CA ALA A 458 4.83 -4.86 -7.44
C ALA A 458 3.44 -4.89 -6.78
N PHE A 459 2.39 -4.54 -7.52
CA PHE A 459 1.01 -4.68 -7.04
C PHE A 459 0.70 -6.12 -6.64
N ARG A 460 1.07 -7.10 -7.49
CA ARG A 460 0.85 -8.52 -7.24
C ARG A 460 1.61 -9.07 -6.04
N LEU A 461 2.75 -8.45 -5.71
CA LEU A 461 3.58 -8.72 -4.54
C LEU A 461 3.09 -7.97 -3.27
N GLY A 462 1.91 -7.35 -3.30
CA GLY A 462 1.35 -6.65 -2.14
C GLY A 462 1.80 -5.19 -2.02
N GLY A 463 2.42 -4.64 -3.06
CA GLY A 463 2.81 -3.22 -3.17
C GLY A 463 4.16 -2.86 -2.56
N VAL A 464 4.79 -3.78 -1.81
CA VAL A 464 6.18 -3.63 -1.31
C VAL A 464 7.07 -4.55 -2.15
N ALA A 465 7.85 -3.96 -3.06
CA ALA A 465 8.76 -4.72 -3.92
C ALA A 465 10.07 -3.95 -4.14
N GLY A 466 11.11 -4.69 -4.53
CA GLY A 466 12.43 -4.10 -4.74
C GLY A 466 12.55 -3.28 -6.03
N HIS A 467 11.74 -3.57 -7.04
CA HIS A 467 11.84 -2.91 -8.35
C HIS A 467 10.91 -1.70 -8.50
N ALA A 468 9.81 -1.62 -7.73
CA ALA A 468 8.79 -0.57 -7.76
C ALA A 468 7.94 -0.53 -6.47
N GLY A 469 7.16 0.54 -6.26
CA GLY A 469 6.18 0.64 -5.17
C GLY A 469 6.40 1.77 -4.16
N LEU A 470 7.56 2.44 -4.21
CA LEU A 470 7.84 3.58 -3.33
C LEU A 470 7.13 4.84 -3.82
N PHE A 471 6.65 5.64 -2.87
CA PHE A 471 6.12 6.98 -3.09
C PHE A 471 6.96 8.00 -2.31
N ALA A 472 7.32 9.12 -2.92
CA ALA A 472 8.07 10.19 -2.26
C ALA A 472 7.78 11.58 -2.87
N PRO A 473 7.89 12.67 -2.08
CA PRO A 473 7.93 14.03 -2.62
C PRO A 473 9.36 14.39 -3.10
N ALA A 474 9.47 15.44 -3.92
CA ALA A 474 10.76 15.87 -4.46
C ALA A 474 11.74 16.31 -3.36
N TYR A 475 11.25 16.92 -2.28
CA TYR A 475 12.09 17.35 -1.17
C TYR A 475 12.78 16.21 -0.43
N ASP A 476 12.07 15.12 -0.11
CA ASP A 476 12.69 13.95 0.56
C ASP A 476 13.80 13.35 -0.30
N LEU A 477 13.59 13.26 -1.61
CA LEU A 477 14.60 12.79 -2.55
C LEU A 477 15.77 13.77 -2.72
N ALA A 478 15.53 15.07 -2.56
CA ALA A 478 16.59 16.07 -2.51
C ALA A 478 17.49 15.88 -1.27
N VAL A 479 16.91 15.57 -0.11
CA VAL A 479 17.67 15.23 1.11
C VAL A 479 18.49 13.96 0.89
N PHE A 480 17.90 12.92 0.31
CA PHE A 480 18.61 11.68 -0.04
C PHE A 480 19.78 11.95 -0.99
N ALA A 481 19.56 12.72 -2.06
CA ALA A 481 20.59 13.08 -3.03
C ALA A 481 21.71 13.91 -2.40
N GLN A 482 21.39 14.90 -1.56
CA GLN A 482 22.40 15.69 -0.84
C GLN A 482 23.19 14.82 0.15
N THR A 483 22.54 13.87 0.82
CA THR A 483 23.21 12.91 1.71
C THR A 483 24.28 12.12 0.97
N LEU A 484 23.99 11.68 -0.27
CA LEU A 484 24.95 10.97 -1.11
C LEU A 484 26.09 11.89 -1.59
N LEU A 485 25.81 13.14 -1.97
CA LEU A 485 26.86 14.13 -2.31
C LEU A 485 27.79 14.40 -1.11
N ASN A 486 27.25 14.41 0.10
CA ASN A 486 27.99 14.62 1.35
C ASN A 486 28.74 13.36 1.84
N GLY A 487 28.84 12.30 1.02
CA GLY A 487 29.50 11.06 1.43
C GLY A 487 28.78 10.33 2.56
N GLY A 488 27.44 10.37 2.57
CA GLY A 488 26.62 9.58 3.50
C GLY A 488 26.23 10.31 4.80
N ALA A 489 26.26 11.65 4.82
CA ALA A 489 25.74 12.43 5.96
C ALA A 489 24.87 13.62 5.56
N TYR A 490 24.04 14.02 6.50
CA TYR A 490 23.15 15.17 6.37
C TYR A 490 22.97 15.83 7.73
N GLY A 491 23.45 17.06 7.89
CA GLY A 491 23.49 17.73 9.20
C GLY A 491 24.34 16.95 10.19
N THR A 492 23.78 16.66 11.36
CA THR A 492 24.44 15.87 12.41
C THR A 492 24.32 14.36 12.20
N VAL A 493 23.57 13.92 11.18
CA VAL A 493 23.32 12.50 10.92
C VAL A 493 24.37 11.94 9.96
N ARG A 494 25.16 10.97 10.41
CA ARG A 494 25.95 10.07 9.56
C ARG A 494 25.14 8.82 9.31
N TRP A 495 24.66 8.65 8.08
CA TRP A 495 23.86 7.49 7.68
C TRP A 495 24.74 6.27 7.35
N ILE A 496 25.78 6.47 6.53
CA ILE A 496 26.76 5.45 6.13
C ILE A 496 28.13 6.10 5.88
N GLN A 497 29.19 5.29 5.79
CA GLN A 497 30.54 5.78 5.55
C GLN A 497 30.72 6.31 4.11
N PRO A 498 31.58 7.33 3.90
CA PRO A 498 31.90 7.83 2.55
C PRO A 498 32.42 6.74 1.61
N ALA A 499 33.20 5.78 2.14
CA ALA A 499 33.70 4.64 1.37
C ALA A 499 32.56 3.76 0.82
N THR A 500 31.47 3.58 1.57
CA THR A 500 30.29 2.84 1.11
C THR A 500 29.57 3.59 0.00
N VAL A 501 29.40 4.91 0.16
CA VAL A 501 28.84 5.76 -0.91
C VAL A 501 29.67 5.63 -2.18
N GLN A 502 30.98 5.85 -2.08
CA GLN A 502 31.90 5.74 -3.22
C GLN A 502 31.84 4.36 -3.88
N ARG A 503 31.83 3.28 -3.08
CA ARG A 503 31.74 1.91 -3.59
C ARG A 503 30.48 1.67 -4.42
N PHE A 504 29.34 2.24 -4.02
CA PHE A 504 28.07 2.05 -4.72
C PHE A 504 27.87 2.95 -5.93
N THR A 505 28.48 4.13 -5.93
CA THR A 505 28.24 5.16 -6.96
C THR A 505 29.35 5.27 -8.00
N THR A 506 30.48 4.56 -7.80
CA THR A 506 31.58 4.54 -8.78
C THR A 506 31.25 3.62 -9.94
N ARG A 507 31.35 4.15 -11.17
CA ARG A 507 31.26 3.36 -12.41
C ARG A 507 32.33 2.27 -12.44
N ILE A 508 31.95 1.07 -12.89
CA ILE A 508 32.87 -0.06 -13.08
C ILE A 508 33.19 -0.21 -14.57
N GLY A 509 34.42 0.17 -14.96
CA GLY A 509 34.85 0.12 -16.37
C GLY A 509 33.92 0.92 -17.28
N ASP A 510 33.44 0.28 -18.35
CA ASP A 510 32.43 0.84 -19.27
C ASP A 510 31.02 0.27 -19.05
N GLN A 511 30.76 -0.31 -17.87
CA GLN A 511 29.42 -0.79 -17.55
C GLN A 511 28.42 0.35 -17.47
N GLU A 512 27.19 0.06 -17.91
CA GLU A 512 26.05 0.98 -17.86
C GLU A 512 25.63 1.30 -16.42
N PHE A 513 25.94 0.41 -15.47
CA PHE A 513 25.55 0.49 -14.08
C PHE A 513 26.76 0.55 -13.14
N ALA A 514 26.66 1.39 -12.11
CA ALA A 514 27.34 1.18 -10.83
C ALA A 514 26.45 0.26 -9.97
N LEU A 515 26.78 0.02 -8.70
CA LEU A 515 25.99 -0.91 -7.87
C LEU A 515 24.57 -0.37 -7.62
N GLY A 516 23.62 -0.80 -8.43
CA GLY A 516 22.22 -0.42 -8.39
C GLY A 516 21.89 0.91 -9.11
N TRP A 517 22.89 1.65 -9.60
CA TRP A 517 22.72 3.00 -10.16
C TRP A 517 23.05 3.03 -11.65
N ASP A 518 22.25 3.74 -12.44
CA ASP A 518 22.57 4.08 -13.83
C ASP A 518 23.80 4.99 -13.85
N THR A 519 24.59 4.87 -14.91
CA THR A 519 25.69 5.78 -15.21
C THR A 519 25.48 6.42 -16.59
N PRO A 520 26.01 7.63 -16.86
CA PRO A 520 25.70 8.36 -18.08
C PRO A 520 26.37 7.78 -19.33
N GLY A 521 25.58 7.40 -20.34
CA GLY A 521 26.08 6.97 -21.65
C GLY A 521 25.59 7.89 -22.80
N PRO A 522 26.05 7.66 -24.04
CA PRO A 522 25.75 8.49 -25.22
C PRO A 522 24.24 8.70 -25.50
N HIS A 523 23.40 7.79 -25.01
CA HIS A 523 21.95 7.83 -25.18
C HIS A 523 21.18 7.93 -23.86
N SER A 524 21.84 8.29 -22.77
CA SER A 524 21.19 8.40 -21.46
C SER A 524 20.13 9.52 -21.45
N ALA A 525 19.10 9.34 -20.62
CA ALA A 525 18.15 10.41 -20.31
C ALA A 525 18.70 11.41 -19.29
N ALA A 526 19.93 11.20 -18.79
CA ALA A 526 20.69 12.15 -17.98
C ALA A 526 21.04 13.45 -18.72
N GLY A 527 20.92 13.44 -20.06
CA GLY A 527 21.41 14.53 -20.89
C GLY A 527 22.90 14.38 -21.22
N ASP A 528 23.44 15.42 -21.83
CA ASP A 528 24.76 15.48 -22.46
C ASP A 528 25.78 16.20 -21.57
N PHE A 529 25.32 16.99 -20.59
CA PHE A 529 26.16 17.81 -19.72
C PHE A 529 26.46 17.18 -18.36
N VAL A 530 25.98 15.96 -18.07
CA VAL A 530 26.39 15.23 -16.84
C VAL A 530 27.81 14.70 -16.96
N SER A 531 28.59 14.71 -15.87
CA SER A 531 29.97 14.18 -15.91
C SER A 531 29.98 12.66 -15.91
N ARG A 532 31.10 12.04 -16.32
CA ARG A 532 31.30 10.58 -16.22
C ARG A 532 31.20 10.03 -14.78
N ARG A 533 31.37 10.89 -13.76
CA ARG A 533 31.22 10.54 -12.33
C ARG A 533 29.78 10.59 -11.85
N ALA A 534 28.85 11.07 -12.67
CA ALA A 534 27.45 11.13 -12.31
C ALA A 534 26.85 9.73 -12.23
N PHE A 535 25.82 9.62 -11.39
CA PHE A 535 25.02 8.42 -11.24
C PHE A 535 23.56 8.81 -11.02
N GLY A 536 22.63 7.96 -11.39
CA GLY A 536 21.21 8.29 -11.35
C GLY A 536 20.31 7.09 -11.54
N HIS A 537 19.02 7.36 -11.68
CA HIS A 537 18.03 6.37 -12.08
C HIS A 537 16.77 7.05 -12.61
N LEU A 538 16.06 6.34 -13.50
CA LEU A 538 14.77 6.77 -14.05
C LEU A 538 13.61 5.93 -13.51
N GLY A 539 12.38 6.44 -13.61
CA GLY A 539 11.15 5.71 -13.30
C GLY A 539 10.17 5.73 -14.47
N TYR A 540 9.43 4.65 -14.67
CA TYR A 540 8.47 4.55 -15.78
C TYR A 540 7.40 5.66 -15.73
N THR A 541 6.99 6.09 -14.53
CA THR A 541 6.01 7.15 -14.24
C THR A 541 6.48 8.57 -14.60
N GLY A 542 7.71 8.73 -15.12
CA GLY A 542 8.24 10.03 -15.55
C GLY A 542 9.24 10.65 -14.57
N THR A 543 9.47 9.99 -13.44
CA THR A 543 10.42 10.39 -12.38
C THR A 543 11.89 10.17 -12.76
N SER A 544 12.82 10.97 -12.23
CA SER A 544 14.27 10.82 -12.38
C SER A 544 15.05 11.49 -11.24
N ILE A 545 16.19 10.90 -10.87
CA ILE A 545 17.21 11.51 -10.00
C ILE A 545 18.55 11.35 -10.71
N TRP A 546 19.30 12.44 -10.83
CA TRP A 546 20.69 12.44 -11.27
C TRP A 546 21.55 13.24 -10.32
N ILE A 547 22.68 12.66 -9.90
CA ILE A 547 23.62 13.21 -8.93
C ILE A 547 25.00 13.21 -9.58
N ASP A 548 25.63 14.37 -9.65
CA ASP A 548 26.96 14.56 -10.25
C ASP A 548 27.94 15.08 -9.18
N PRO A 549 28.73 14.19 -8.55
CA PRO A 549 29.75 14.58 -7.59
C PRO A 549 30.83 15.50 -8.18
N ALA A 550 31.11 15.43 -9.49
CA ALA A 550 32.09 16.33 -10.11
C ALA A 550 31.58 17.77 -10.21
N LYS A 551 30.26 17.94 -10.30
CA LYS A 551 29.59 19.25 -10.29
C LYS A 551 29.04 19.65 -8.93
N GLU A 552 29.14 18.76 -7.93
CA GLU A 552 28.55 18.90 -6.60
C GLU A 552 27.05 19.22 -6.66
N MET A 553 26.34 18.60 -7.61
CA MET A 553 24.98 18.98 -8.00
C MET A 553 24.07 17.77 -8.13
N PHE A 554 22.79 17.94 -7.84
CA PHE A 554 21.76 16.97 -8.23
C PHE A 554 20.54 17.63 -8.86
N VAL A 555 19.80 16.83 -9.63
CA VAL A 555 18.48 17.16 -10.16
C VAL A 555 17.52 16.03 -9.82
N VAL A 556 16.43 16.35 -9.11
CA VAL A 556 15.28 15.47 -8.89
C VAL A 556 14.10 16.03 -9.70
N LEU A 557 13.57 15.23 -10.62
CA LEU A 557 12.38 15.57 -11.40
C LEU A 557 11.34 14.47 -11.20
N LEU A 558 10.21 14.79 -10.59
CA LEU A 558 9.11 13.85 -10.39
C LEU A 558 7.91 14.26 -11.21
N THR A 559 7.34 13.32 -11.95
CA THR A 559 6.11 13.53 -12.72
C THR A 559 5.25 12.26 -12.62
N ASN A 560 3.99 12.36 -13.06
CA ASN A 560 3.07 11.25 -13.21
C ASN A 560 2.62 11.12 -14.67
N ARG A 561 3.59 11.05 -15.59
CA ARG A 561 3.36 11.02 -17.05
C ARG A 561 2.44 9.89 -17.51
N THR A 562 2.31 8.81 -16.73
CA THR A 562 1.43 7.68 -17.07
C THR A 562 -0.05 8.03 -16.91
N TYR A 563 -0.35 9.15 -16.25
CA TYR A 563 -1.71 9.67 -16.15
C TYR A 563 -2.19 10.31 -17.47
N THR A 564 -1.25 10.69 -18.36
CA THR A 564 -1.54 11.14 -19.72
C THR A 564 -1.31 9.99 -20.71
N GLU A 565 -2.11 9.91 -21.78
CA GLU A 565 -1.97 8.89 -22.83
C GLU A 565 -0.78 9.14 -23.79
N THR A 566 0.22 9.90 -23.35
CA THR A 566 1.35 10.32 -24.18
C THR A 566 2.41 9.23 -24.32
N ASP A 567 3.02 9.15 -25.50
CA ASP A 567 4.08 8.19 -25.77
C ASP A 567 5.32 8.41 -24.87
N GLY A 568 6.12 7.36 -24.67
CA GLY A 568 7.30 7.42 -23.80
C GLY A 568 8.45 8.30 -24.34
N ARG A 569 8.40 8.76 -25.59
CA ARG A 569 9.48 9.56 -26.20
C ARG A 569 9.41 11.01 -25.72
N ALA A 570 8.22 11.58 -25.61
CA ALA A 570 8.04 12.96 -25.14
C ALA A 570 8.64 13.16 -23.75
N VAL A 571 8.37 12.25 -22.79
CA VAL A 571 8.94 12.36 -21.44
C VAL A 571 10.45 12.15 -21.41
N ARG A 572 10.99 11.31 -22.29
CA ARG A 572 12.45 11.13 -22.43
C ARG A 572 13.10 12.42 -22.92
N GLN A 573 12.51 13.09 -23.91
CA GLN A 573 13.00 14.38 -24.41
C GLN A 573 12.90 15.47 -23.34
N LEU A 574 11.79 15.53 -22.59
CA LEU A 574 11.63 16.46 -21.48
C LEU A 574 12.73 16.31 -20.42
N ARG A 575 13.01 15.08 -19.98
CA ARG A 575 14.10 14.82 -19.01
C ARG A 575 15.44 15.32 -19.54
N ARG A 576 15.78 15.00 -20.79
CA ARG A 576 17.03 15.47 -21.41
C ARG A 576 17.09 16.98 -21.48
N ALA A 577 16.02 17.65 -21.90
CA ALA A 577 15.95 19.11 -21.97
C ALA A 577 16.17 19.76 -20.60
N VAL A 578 15.47 19.27 -19.56
CA VAL A 578 15.61 19.76 -18.18
C VAL A 578 17.01 19.50 -17.65
N HIS A 579 17.54 18.29 -17.78
CA HIS A 579 18.87 17.97 -17.30
C HIS A 579 19.96 18.76 -18.05
N ASN A 580 19.85 18.92 -19.37
CA ASN A 580 20.81 19.71 -20.15
C ASN A 580 20.80 21.17 -19.74
N ALA A 581 19.62 21.77 -19.59
CA ALA A 581 19.48 23.15 -19.16
C ALA A 581 20.11 23.38 -17.77
N LEU A 582 19.98 22.42 -16.85
CA LEU A 582 20.48 22.55 -15.48
C LEU A 582 21.96 22.22 -15.34
N PHE A 583 22.42 21.06 -15.84
CA PHE A 583 23.82 20.67 -15.76
C PHE A 583 24.73 21.49 -16.67
N GLY A 584 24.20 21.98 -17.81
CA GLY A 584 24.90 22.91 -18.69
C GLY A 584 25.02 24.33 -18.15
N ALA A 585 24.31 24.67 -17.07
CA ALA A 585 24.37 25.98 -16.42
C ALA A 585 25.48 26.11 -15.37
N VAL A 586 26.25 25.05 -15.12
CA VAL A 586 27.40 25.11 -14.20
C VAL A 586 28.51 25.93 -14.84
N ARG A 587 28.91 27.01 -14.15
CA ARG A 587 30.01 27.89 -14.55
C ARG A 587 31.36 27.39 -14.09
#